data_AF-A0A6A0AL99-F1
#
_entry.id   AF-A0A6A0AL99-F1
#
_cell.length_a   1.000
_cell.length_b   1.000
_cell.length_c   1.000
_cell.angle_alpha   90.00
_cell.angle_beta   90.00
_cell.angle_gamma   90.00
#
_symmetry.space_group_name_H-M   'P 1'
#
loop_
_entity.id
_entity.type
_entity.pdbx_description
1 polymer ?
#
loop_
_entity_poly.entity_id
_entity_poly.type
_entity_poly.pdbx_seq_one_letter_code
_entity_poly.pdbx_strand_id
1 'polypeptide(L)' 'QSWRFHKQHNAWFQRFTEPQITSEEYEQGAYVYFDYNIVHDDLQTGWCYRRKENFTFRYDALEDELRTQS' A
#
# COMPACT_ATOMS: atom_id res chain seq x y z
N GLN A 1 -5.97 10.73 7.56
CA GLN A 1 -5.60 10.31 6.19
C GLN A 1 -4.74 9.06 6.31
N SER A 2 -5.25 7.89 5.95
CA SER A 2 -4.64 6.60 6.36
C SER A 2 -4.38 5.61 5.22
N TRP A 3 -4.64 6.02 3.96
CA TRP A 3 -4.34 5.26 2.76
C TRP A 3 -3.19 5.91 2.01
N ARG A 4 -2.26 5.09 1.48
CA ARG A 4 -1.10 5.50 0.68
C ARG A 4 -1.14 4.77 -0.66
N PHE A 5 -1.01 5.50 -1.75
CA PHE A 5 -0.97 4.91 -3.08
C PHE A 5 0.45 4.41 -3.40
N HIS A 6 0.55 3.19 -3.92
CA HIS A 6 1.81 2.52 -4.25
C HIS A 6 1.95 2.39 -5.76
N LYS A 7 2.83 3.19 -6.39
CA LYS A 7 2.99 3.31 -7.85
C LYS A 7 3.18 1.97 -8.56
N GLN A 8 4.13 1.18 -8.08
CA GLN A 8 4.50 -0.09 -8.71
C GLN A 8 3.35 -1.11 -8.72
N HIS A 9 2.50 -1.09 -7.70
CA HIS A 9 1.37 -2.01 -7.56
C HIS A 9 0.07 -1.40 -8.08
N ASN A 10 0.06 -0.11 -8.45
CA ASN A 10 -1.13 0.64 -8.86
C ASN A 10 -2.32 0.41 -7.90
N ALA A 11 -2.03 0.39 -6.60
CA ALA A 11 -2.97 -0.01 -5.56
C ALA A 11 -2.81 0.86 -4.30
N TRP A 12 -3.89 0.97 -3.54
CA TRP A 12 -3.91 1.72 -2.29
C TRP A 12 -3.62 0.81 -1.12
N PHE A 13 -2.70 1.20 -0.24
CA PHE A 13 -2.29 0.45 0.93
C PHE A 13 -2.59 1.23 2.20
N GLN A 14 -2.95 0.52 3.26
CA GLN A 14 -3.12 1.07 4.60
C GLN A 14 -2.43 0.13 5.59
N ARG A 15 -1.79 0.70 6.61
CA ARG A 15 -1.24 -0.06 7.74
C ARG A 15 -2.39 -0.71 8.51
N PHE A 16 -2.37 -2.03 8.66
CA PHE A 16 -3.34 -2.78 9.46
C PHE A 16 -2.97 -2.73 10.94
N THR A 17 -1.68 -2.82 11.23
CA THR A 17 -1.09 -2.58 12.55
C THR A 17 0.10 -1.63 12.41
N GLU A 18 0.68 -1.21 13.53
CA GLU A 18 1.98 -0.56 13.51
C GLU A 18 3.01 -1.48 12.84
N PRO A 19 3.84 -0.94 11.91
CA PRO A 19 4.88 -1.73 11.26
C PRO A 19 5.87 -2.25 12.30
N GLN A 20 6.30 -3.49 12.13
CA GLN A 20 7.29 -4.12 13.01
C GLN A 20 8.69 -3.55 12.75
N ILE A 21 8.94 -3.05 11.54
CA ILE A 21 10.20 -2.44 11.14
C ILE A 21 9.90 -1.10 10.46
N THR A 22 10.61 -0.06 10.88
CA THR A 22 10.61 1.25 10.23
C THR A 22 12.05 1.70 10.04
N SER A 23 12.43 2.02 8.82
CA SER A 23 13.71 2.66 8.49
C SER A 23 13.45 3.97 7.75
N GLU A 24 14.50 4.63 7.27
CA GLU A 24 14.41 5.80 6.40
C GLU A 24 14.02 5.43 4.95
N GLU A 25 14.20 4.16 4.56
CA GLU A 25 14.01 3.69 3.18
C GLU A 25 12.69 2.92 2.98
N TYR A 26 12.25 2.20 4.01
CA TYR A 26 11.07 1.35 3.96
C TYR A 26 10.48 1.12 5.34
N GLU A 27 9.28 0.54 5.34
CA GLU A 27 8.68 -0.07 6.50
C GLU A 27 8.15 -1.46 6.19
N GLN A 28 8.06 -2.31 7.19
CA GLN A 28 7.57 -3.66 7.05
C GLN A 28 6.58 -3.99 8.16
N GLY A 29 5.45 -4.60 7.77
CA GLY A 29 4.44 -5.04 8.71
C GLY A 29 3.18 -5.52 8.01
N ALA A 30 2.08 -5.54 8.77
CA ALA A 30 0.79 -5.94 8.26
C ALA A 30 0.12 -4.79 7.50
N TYR A 31 -0.13 -5.00 6.21
CA TYR A 31 -0.83 -4.05 5.34
C TYR A 31 -2.09 -4.66 4.78
N VAL A 32 -3.04 -3.78 4.54
CA VAL A 32 -4.24 -4.07 3.76
C VAL A 32 -4.19 -3.22 2.51
N TYR A 33 -4.61 -3.79 1.38
CA TYR A 33 -4.56 -3.08 0.12
C TYR A 33 -5.81 -3.30 -0.72
N PHE A 34 -6.10 -2.30 -1.53
CA PHE A 34 -7.17 -2.26 -2.50
C PHE A 34 -6.57 -2.16 -3.90
N ASP A 35 -6.89 -3.14 -4.74
CA ASP A 35 -6.54 -3.14 -6.16
C ASP A 35 -7.82 -2.92 -6.97
N TYR A 36 -7.89 -1.78 -7.67
CA TYR A 36 -9.05 -1.46 -8.51
C TYR A 36 -9.05 -2.25 -9.83
N ASN A 37 -7.93 -2.90 -10.19
CA ASN A 37 -7.75 -3.64 -11.44
C ASN A 37 -8.11 -5.12 -11.35
N ILE A 38 -8.48 -5.65 -10.17
CA ILE A 38 -8.95 -7.05 -10.08
C ILE A 38 -10.35 -7.14 -10.68
N VAL A 39 -10.37 -7.36 -12.00
CA VAL A 39 -11.51 -7.97 -12.70
C VAL A 39 -11.49 -9.44 -12.30
N HIS A 40 -12.42 -9.85 -11.44
CA HIS A 40 -12.66 -11.28 -11.24
C HIS A 40 -13.11 -11.90 -12.58
N ASP A 41 -12.80 -13.19 -12.82
CA ASP A 41 -13.23 -13.95 -14.02
C ASP A 41 -14.77 -13.92 -14.24
N ASP A 42 -15.54 -13.46 -13.26
CA ASP A 42 -17.00 -13.28 -13.30
C ASP A 42 -17.47 -11.84 -13.62
N LEU A 43 -16.58 -10.95 -14.07
CA LEU A 43 -16.88 -9.54 -14.38
C LEU A 43 -17.43 -8.73 -13.20
N GLN A 44 -17.33 -9.21 -11.95
CA GLN A 44 -17.72 -8.42 -10.80
C GLN A 44 -16.55 -7.53 -10.37
N THR A 45 -16.74 -6.21 -10.50
CA THR A 45 -15.92 -5.18 -9.87
C THR A 45 -16.18 -5.21 -8.35
N GLY A 46 -15.65 -6.24 -7.68
CA GLY A 46 -15.86 -6.49 -6.27
C GLY A 46 -14.83 -5.78 -5.40
N TRP A 47 -15.29 -5.16 -4.31
CA TRP A 47 -14.45 -4.60 -3.26
C TRP A 47 -13.65 -5.71 -2.56
N CYS A 48 -12.43 -6.02 -3.03
CA CYS A 48 -11.62 -7.09 -2.45
C CYS A 48 -10.59 -6.53 -1.46
N TYR A 49 -10.89 -6.64 -0.17
CA TYR A 49 -9.96 -6.31 0.91
C TYR A 49 -8.97 -7.46 1.09
N ARG A 50 -7.69 -7.25 0.79
CA ARG A 50 -6.63 -8.25 0.98
C ARG A 50 -5.63 -7.80 2.02
N ARG A 51 -5.20 -8.72 2.89
CA ARG A 51 -4.22 -8.50 3.96
C ARG A 51 -2.91 -9.21 3.65
N LYS A 52 -1.78 -8.55 3.89
CA LYS A 52 -0.42 -9.09 3.83
C LYS A 52 0.31 -8.78 5.13
N GLU A 53 0.68 -9.82 5.89
CA GLU A 53 1.28 -9.68 7.24
C GLU A 53 2.74 -9.20 7.23
N ASN A 54 3.49 -9.48 6.17
CA ASN A 54 4.93 -9.18 6.06
C ASN A 54 5.23 -8.41 4.78
N PHE A 55 4.47 -7.35 4.51
CA PHE A 55 4.68 -6.54 3.33
C PHE A 55 5.75 -5.48 3.60
N THR A 56 6.77 -5.44 2.74
CA THR A 56 7.77 -4.37 2.73
C THR A 56 7.25 -3.24 1.85
N PHE A 57 6.85 -2.15 2.48
CA PHE A 57 6.43 -0.92 1.84
C PHE A 57 7.65 0.00 1.71
N ARG A 58 8.21 0.11 0.50
CA ARG A 58 9.34 1.02 0.24
C ARG A 58 8.82 2.43 -0.02
N TYR A 59 9.47 3.44 0.54
CA TYR A 59 9.01 4.81 0.39
C TYR A 59 9.28 5.40 -1.00
N ASP A 60 10.25 4.86 -1.73
CA ASP A 60 10.47 5.21 -3.14
C ASP A 60 9.31 4.83 -4.06
N ALA A 61 8.42 3.95 -3.61
CA ALA A 61 7.21 3.56 -4.33
C ALA A 61 6.00 4.47 -4.03
N LEU A 62 6.14 5.45 -3.14
CA LEU A 62 5.10 6.46 -2.87
C LEU A 62 5.01 7.49 -4.00
N GLU A 63 3.80 7.99 -4.24
CA GLU A 63 3.61 9.12 -5.16
C GLU A 63 4.11 10.43 -4.61
N ASP A 64 3.96 10.64 -3.30
CA ASP A 64 4.53 11.77 -2.61
C ASP A 64 6.02 11.53 -2.42
N GLU A 65 6.80 11.97 -3.42
CA GLU A 65 8.04 12.67 -3.08
C GLU A 65 7.70 13.61 -1.92
N LEU A 66 8.27 13.38 -0.74
CA LEU A 66 8.44 14.43 0.25
C LEU A 66 9.31 15.51 -0.41
N ARG A 67 8.70 16.33 -1.27
CA ARG A 67 9.17 17.68 -1.56
C ARG A 67 8.96 18.44 -0.26
N THR A 68 9.87 18.24 0.67
CA THR A 68 10.17 19.20 1.70
C THR A 68 10.68 20.44 0.96
N GLN A 69 9.76 21.27 0.47
CA GLN A 69 10.09 22.61 0.03
C GLN A 69 10.46 23.39 1.29
N SER A 70 11.70 23.88 1.27
CA SER A 70 12.33 24.85 2.17
C SER A 70 11.45 26.02 2.55
#